data_AF-A0A4V2VIM5-F1
#
_entry.id   AF-A0A4V2VIM5-F1
#
_cell.length_a   1.000
_cell.length_b   1.000
_cell.length_c   1.000
_cell.angle_alpha   90.00
_cell.angle_beta   90.00
_cell.angle_gamma   90.00
#
_symmetry.space_group_name_H-M   'P 1'
#
loop_
_entity.id
_entity.type
_entity.pdbx_description
1 polymer ?
#
loop_
_entity_poly.entity_id
_entity_poly.type
_entity_poly.pdbx_seq_one_letter_code
_entity_poly.pdbx_strand_id
1 'polypeptide(L)'
;MPGWPSLSSAAPNGVADTAKAPDNVGAAATPPPTPAKPMARLRLNTVSDIAKEYRKLYREARAGTLATSEASKLGYLLSALAGVLATSDLEERLAALEGEKPTR
;
A
#
# COMPACT_ATOMS: atom_id res chain seq x y z
N MET A 1 12.64 8.48 46.39
CA MET A 1 13.59 8.55 45.27
C MET A 1 14.99 8.64 45.83
N PRO A 2 15.91 7.78 45.38
CA PRO A 2 17.16 8.29 44.76
C PRO A 2 17.56 7.39 43.56
N GLY A 3 17.82 7.88 42.34
CA GLY A 3 18.64 9.03 41.99
C GLY A 3 20.08 8.56 41.74
N TRP A 4 20.31 7.73 40.71
CA TRP A 4 21.68 7.37 40.30
C TRP A 4 22.25 8.44 39.35
N PRO A 5 23.52 8.87 39.52
CA PRO A 5 24.08 9.99 38.79
C PRO A 5 24.61 9.54 37.42
N SER A 6 24.17 10.20 36.35
CA SER A 6 24.84 10.10 35.04
C SER A 6 25.82 11.25 34.90
N LEU A 7 27.10 10.97 35.08
CA LEU A 7 28.21 11.87 34.77
C LEU A 7 28.61 11.64 33.32
N SER A 8 28.11 12.46 32.40
CA SER A 8 28.65 12.53 31.04
C SER A 8 29.37 13.85 30.86
N SER A 9 30.70 13.77 30.98
CA SER A 9 31.67 14.82 30.68
C SER A 9 31.64 15.17 29.19
N ALA A 10 31.48 16.45 28.84
CA ALA A 10 31.65 16.94 27.48
C ALA A 10 32.16 18.39 27.47
N ALA A 11 33.45 18.57 27.16
CA ALA A 11 34.04 19.77 26.57
C ALA A 11 35.47 19.43 26.10
N PRO A 12 36.09 20.20 25.20
CA PRO A 12 35.56 21.07 24.15
C PRO A 12 36.07 20.64 22.76
N ASN A 13 35.33 20.90 21.68
CA ASN A 13 35.88 20.75 20.33
C ASN A 13 35.97 22.12 19.68
N GLY A 14 37.21 22.60 19.53
CA GLY A 14 37.50 23.87 18.90
C GLY A 14 38.95 23.91 18.44
N VAL A 15 39.16 23.64 17.16
CA VAL A 15 40.16 24.35 16.36
C VAL A 15 39.69 24.36 14.91
N ALA A 16 39.38 25.55 14.44
CA ALA A 16 39.17 25.84 13.03
C ALA A 16 40.53 25.74 12.33
N ASP A 17 40.56 25.01 11.22
CA ASP A 17 41.65 25.13 10.25
C ASP A 17 41.06 25.40 8.87
N THR A 18 41.61 26.43 8.26
CA THR A 18 41.16 27.10 7.04
C THR A 18 41.80 26.46 5.82
N ALA A 19 41.00 25.99 4.86
CA ALA A 19 41.49 25.74 3.50
C ALA A 19 40.37 25.80 2.44
N LYS A 20 40.27 26.98 1.83
CA LYS A 20 40.01 27.28 0.41
C LYS A 20 39.34 26.20 -0.46
N ALA A 21 38.16 26.56 -0.98
CA ALA A 21 37.46 25.90 -2.08
C ALA A 21 38.30 25.84 -3.38
N PRO A 22 38.12 24.78 -4.17
CA PRO A 22 37.99 24.93 -5.61
C PRO A 22 36.51 24.81 -6.02
N ASP A 23 36.07 25.85 -6.72
CA ASP A 23 34.81 25.89 -7.44
C ASP A 23 34.69 24.72 -8.43
N ASN A 24 33.44 24.23 -8.56
CA ASN A 24 32.89 23.46 -9.68
C ASN A 24 33.04 21.93 -9.67
N VAL A 25 32.00 21.24 -9.18
CA VAL A 25 31.53 19.98 -9.79
C VAL A 25 30.00 20.07 -9.97
N GLY A 26 29.61 20.40 -11.20
CA GLY A 26 28.36 20.03 -11.87
C GLY A 26 27.09 19.90 -11.03
N ALA A 27 26.22 20.91 -11.13
CA ALA A 27 24.81 20.74 -10.80
C ALA A 27 24.22 19.61 -11.66
N ALA A 28 24.11 18.42 -11.08
CA ALA A 28 23.40 17.30 -11.69
C ALA A 28 21.94 17.71 -11.81
N ALA A 29 21.53 18.07 -13.03
CA ALA A 29 20.13 18.33 -13.35
C ALA A 29 19.32 17.10 -12.97
N THR A 30 18.45 17.22 -11.96
CA THR A 30 17.48 16.20 -11.61
C THR A 30 16.67 15.89 -12.88
N PRO A 31 16.61 14.63 -13.34
CA PRO A 31 15.81 14.30 -14.51
C PRO A 31 14.34 14.71 -14.26
N PRO A 32 13.63 15.20 -15.28
CA PRO A 32 12.23 15.59 -15.13
C PRO A 32 11.43 14.39 -14.60
N PRO A 33 10.43 14.60 -13.73
CA PRO A 33 9.63 13.52 -13.19
C PRO A 33 8.98 12.75 -14.35
N THR A 34 9.35 11.48 -14.50
CA THR A 34 8.74 10.57 -15.46
C THR A 34 7.22 10.57 -15.22
N PRO A 35 6.38 10.75 -16.26
CA PRO A 35 4.94 10.77 -16.09
C PRO A 35 4.50 9.46 -15.43
N ALA A 36 3.84 9.57 -14.27
CA ALA A 36 3.34 8.42 -13.53
C ALA A 36 2.42 7.61 -14.44
N LYS A 37 2.76 6.33 -14.64
CA LYS A 37 1.94 5.43 -15.45
C LYS A 37 0.52 5.42 -14.86
N PRO A 38 -0.53 5.69 -15.66
CA PRO A 38 -1.89 5.66 -15.14
C PRO A 38 -2.14 4.29 -14.52
N MET A 39 -2.53 4.27 -13.24
CA MET A 39 -2.85 3.02 -12.56
C MET A 39 -4.04 2.39 -13.30
N ALA A 40 -3.81 1.20 -13.86
CA ALA A 40 -4.88 0.46 -14.48
C ALA A 40 -6.01 0.27 -13.45
N ARG A 41 -7.23 0.65 -13.81
CA ARG A 41 -8.39 0.51 -12.94
C ARG A 41 -8.50 -0.94 -12.47
N LEU A 42 -8.53 -1.11 -11.15
CA LEU A 42 -8.77 -2.40 -10.54
C LEU A 42 -10.20 -2.84 -10.85
N ARG A 43 -10.35 -3.94 -11.60
CA ARG A 43 -11.67 -4.51 -11.92
C ARG A 43 -12.04 -5.49 -10.84
N LEU A 44 -13.19 -5.29 -10.20
CA LEU A 44 -13.72 -6.14 -9.12
C LEU A 44 -15.19 -6.50 -9.39
N ASN A 45 -15.53 -6.73 -10.66
CA ASN A 45 -16.92 -6.93 -11.09
C ASN A 45 -17.41 -8.36 -10.86
N THR A 46 -16.48 -9.32 -10.70
CA THR A 46 -16.79 -10.74 -10.55
C THR A 46 -16.04 -11.32 -9.37
N VAL A 47 -16.56 -12.41 -8.80
CA VAL A 47 -15.85 -13.18 -7.76
C VAL A 47 -14.48 -13.69 -8.25
N SER A 48 -14.36 -14.00 -9.55
CA SER A 48 -13.09 -14.40 -10.17
C SER A 48 -12.05 -13.29 -10.16
N ASP A 49 -12.47 -12.04 -10.41
CA ASP A 49 -11.57 -10.88 -10.35
C ASP A 49 -11.11 -10.60 -8.92
N ILE A 50 -12.02 -10.72 -7.94
CA ILE A 50 -11.68 -10.64 -6.52
C ILE A 50 -10.66 -11.73 -6.14
N ALA A 51 -10.82 -12.96 -6.64
CA ALA A 51 -9.88 -14.04 -6.39
C ALA A 51 -8.46 -13.74 -6.95
N LYS A 52 -8.35 -13.02 -8.07
CA LYS A 52 -7.03 -12.58 -8.60
C LYS A 52 -6.37 -11.60 -7.64
N GLU A 53 -7.12 -10.64 -7.12
CA GLU A 53 -6.61 -9.66 -6.15
C GLU A 53 -6.25 -10.31 -4.81
N TYR A 54 -7.02 -11.27 -4.32
CA TYR A 54 -6.62 -12.06 -3.16
C TYR A 54 -5.28 -12.76 -3.34
N ARG A 55 -5.06 -13.41 -4.48
CA ARG A 55 -3.78 -14.08 -4.77
C ARG A 55 -2.63 -13.08 -4.86
N LYS A 56 -2.86 -11.90 -5.43
CA LYS A 56 -1.86 -10.82 -5.47
C LYS A 56 -1.51 -10.35 -4.07
N LEU A 57 -2.52 -10.04 -3.26
CA LEU A 57 -2.37 -9.58 -1.89
C LEU A 57 -1.62 -10.60 -1.01
N TYR A 58 -1.95 -11.89 -1.15
CA TYR A 58 -1.22 -12.96 -0.46
C TYR A 58 0.27 -13.00 -0.86
N ARG A 59 0.57 -12.86 -2.16
CA ARG A 59 1.96 -12.85 -2.65
C ARG A 59 2.74 -11.64 -2.13
N GLU A 60 2.13 -10.46 -2.11
CA GLU A 60 2.75 -9.24 -1.58
C GLU A 60 3.01 -9.33 -0.07
N ALA A 61 2.04 -9.87 0.69
CA ALA A 61 2.22 -10.11 2.11
C ALA A 61 3.32 -11.14 2.39
N ARG A 62 3.37 -12.23 1.61
CA ARG A 62 4.40 -13.28 1.75
C ARG A 62 5.79 -12.78 1.36
N ALA A 63 5.88 -11.90 0.37
CA ALA A 63 7.13 -11.27 -0.04
C ALA A 63 7.61 -10.18 0.94
N GLY A 64 6.79 -9.79 1.92
CA GLY A 64 7.10 -8.71 2.86
C GLY A 64 7.00 -7.31 2.25
N THR A 65 6.49 -7.18 1.02
CA THR A 65 6.26 -5.88 0.36
C THR A 65 5.02 -5.18 0.92
N LEU A 66 4.11 -5.94 1.53
CA LEU A 66 2.94 -5.45 2.22
C LEU A 66 2.89 -6.05 3.64
N ALA A 67 2.60 -5.23 4.65
CA ALA A 67 2.43 -5.72 6.01
C ALA A 67 1.22 -6.67 6.10
N THR A 68 1.37 -7.78 6.82
CA THR A 68 0.31 -8.80 6.98
C THR A 68 -0.96 -8.25 7.64
N SER A 69 -0.82 -7.23 8.51
CA SER A 69 -1.95 -6.51 9.11
C SER A 69 -2.76 -5.75 8.07
N GLU A 70 -2.10 -5.01 7.17
CA GLU A 70 -2.75 -4.26 6.09
C GLU A 70 -3.37 -5.20 5.06
N ALA A 71 -2.64 -6.28 4.72
CA ALA A 71 -3.15 -7.34 3.87
C ALA A 71 -4.45 -7.92 4.44
N SER A 72 -4.50 -8.23 5.74
CA SER A 72 -5.71 -8.77 6.38
C SER A 72 -6.91 -7.81 6.29
N LYS A 73 -6.69 -6.50 6.47
CA LYS A 73 -7.75 -5.49 6.35
C LYS A 73 -8.30 -5.41 4.93
N LEU A 74 -7.42 -5.36 3.94
CA LEU A 74 -7.81 -5.35 2.53
C LEU A 74 -8.52 -6.65 2.14
N GLY A 75 -8.03 -7.80 2.64
CA GLY A 75 -8.68 -9.10 2.47
C GLY A 75 -10.11 -9.08 3.00
N TYR A 76 -10.34 -8.55 4.20
CA TYR A 76 -11.70 -8.43 4.75
C TYR A 76 -12.64 -7.64 3.81
N LEU A 77 -12.20 -6.50 3.28
CA LEU A 77 -12.98 -5.70 2.34
C LEU A 77 -13.30 -6.47 1.05
N LEU A 78 -12.32 -7.20 0.51
CA LEU A 78 -12.53 -8.07 -0.65
C LEU A 78 -13.52 -9.21 -0.36
N SER A 79 -13.50 -9.76 0.87
CA SER A 79 -14.46 -10.78 1.31
C SER A 79 -15.88 -10.23 1.35
N ALA A 80 -16.07 -9.03 1.91
CA ALA A 80 -17.37 -8.38 1.99
C ALA A 80 -17.93 -8.13 0.58
N LEU A 81 -17.11 -7.63 -0.34
CA LEU A 81 -17.51 -7.43 -1.73
C LEU A 81 -17.87 -8.74 -2.44
N ALA A 82 -17.10 -9.82 -2.22
CA ALA A 82 -17.40 -11.12 -2.79
C ALA A 82 -18.76 -11.65 -2.31
N GLY A 83 -19.12 -11.40 -1.06
CA GLY A 83 -20.44 -11.71 -0.51
C GLY A 83 -21.55 -10.96 -1.24
N VAL A 84 -21.42 -9.63 -1.42
CA VAL A 84 -22.42 -8.82 -2.13
C VAL A 84 -22.61 -9.29 -3.58
N LEU A 85 -21.52 -9.57 -4.31
CA LEU A 85 -21.62 -10.08 -5.68
C LEU A 85 -22.29 -11.45 -5.73
N ALA A 86 -21.90 -12.37 -4.85
CA ALA A 86 -22.50 -13.70 -4.81
C ALA A 86 -24.00 -13.65 -4.48
N THR A 87 -24.41 -12.80 -3.54
CA THR A 87 -25.83 -12.59 -3.23
C THR A 87 -26.58 -12.02 -4.42
N SER A 88 -26.03 -10.99 -5.07
CA SER A 88 -26.64 -10.40 -6.28
C SER A 88 -26.80 -11.41 -7.41
N ASP A 89 -25.77 -12.23 -7.67
CA ASP A 89 -25.83 -13.28 -8.69
C ASP A 89 -26.90 -14.33 -8.35
N LEU A 90 -27.07 -14.66 -7.07
CA LEU A 90 -28.09 -15.60 -6.62
C LEU A 90 -29.50 -15.02 -6.73
N GLU A 91 -29.69 -13.75 -6.38
CA GLU A 91 -30.96 -13.04 -6.54
C GLU A 91 -31.38 -12.99 -8.02
N GLU A 92 -30.46 -12.67 -8.93
CA GLU A 92 -30.73 -12.64 -10.37
C GLU A 92 -31.13 -14.03 -10.90
N ARG A 93 -30.42 -15.08 -10.47
CA ARG A 93 -30.73 -16.45 -10.84
C ARG A 93 -32.06 -16.93 -10.27
N LEU A 94 -32.38 -16.53 -9.04
CA LEU A 94 -33.64 -16.88 -8.39
C LEU A 94 -34.82 -16.20 -9.09
N ALA A 95 -34.72 -14.90 -9.36
CA ALA A 95 -35.71 -14.14 -10.13
C ALA A 95 -35.98 -14.79 -11.50
N ALA A 96 -34.92 -15.20 -12.21
CA ALA A 96 -35.05 -15.91 -13.48
C ALA A 96 -35.79 -17.25 -13.37
N LEU A 97 -35.65 -17.98 -12.25
CA LEU A 97 -36.34 -19.24 -11.99
C LEU A 97 -37.80 -19.03 -11.55
N GLU A 98 -38.06 -17.97 -10.79
CA GLU A 98 -39.39 -17.62 -10.29
C GLU A 98 -40.27 -16.95 -11.36
N GLY A 99 -39.68 -16.58 -12.51
CA GLY A 99 -40.37 -15.85 -13.58
C GLY A 99 -40.65 -14.39 -13.22
N GLU A 100 -40.15 -13.95 -12.06
CA GLU A 100 -40.19 -12.57 -11.62
C GLU A 100 -39.06 -11.83 -12.33
N LYS A 101 -39.41 -10.93 -13.24
CA LYS A 101 -38.41 -10.16 -13.99
C LYS A 101 -37.59 -9.35 -12.98
N PRO A 102 -36.24 -9.42 -12.98
CA PRO A 102 -35.44 -8.70 -12.01
C PRO A 102 -35.82 -7.22 -12.02
N THR A 103 -36.32 -6.71 -10.89
CA THR A 103 -36.63 -5.30 -10.71
C THR A 103 -35.32 -4.55 -10.49
N ARG A 104 -34.75 -4.03 -11.59
CA ARG A 104 -33.63 -3.09 -11.53
C ARG A 104 -33.89 -1.89 -12.41
#